data_AF-C9RJM5-F1
#
_entry.id   AF-C9RJM5-F1
#
_cell.length_a   1.000
_cell.length_b   1.000
_cell.length_c   1.000
_cell.angle_alpha   90.00
_cell.angle_beta   90.00
_cell.angle_gamma   90.00
#
_symmetry.space_group_name_H-M   'P 1'
#
loop_
_entity.id
_entity.type
_entity.pdbx_description
1 polymer ?
#
loop_
_entity_poly.entity_id
_entity_poly.type
_entity_poly.pdbx_seq_one_letter_code
_entity_poly.pdbx_strand_id
1 'polypeptide(L)'
;MSMFANAVACLLCLIFAAFLWKIKGMFRITLVMFFIVMTSCLYTAFAGNLAIPTLENYPFRMVALTFCVFTTGLRDNRRRFMVLAQTFWLWVELLGIISLYQAGEEAPWIRLAAIAEIALGCCFMARISREIEFGLIVLWMAIWMFF
;
A
#
# COMPACT_ATOMS: atom_id res chain seq x y z
N MET A 1 -10.27 -5.84 -12.45
CA MET A 1 -11.08 -5.39 -11.30
C MET A 1 -11.75 -4.07 -11.67
N SER A 2 -12.97 -3.78 -11.22
CA SER A 2 -13.66 -2.53 -11.62
C SER A 2 -13.06 -1.31 -10.89
N MET A 3 -13.16 -0.11 -11.49
CA MET A 3 -12.72 1.12 -10.82
C MET A 3 -13.42 1.35 -9.48
N PHE A 4 -14.69 0.95 -9.38
CA PHE A 4 -15.45 1.00 -8.14
C PHE A 4 -14.84 0.10 -7.07
N ALA A 5 -14.45 -1.14 -7.42
CA ALA A 5 -13.79 -2.04 -6.48
C ALA A 5 -12.42 -1.49 -6.04
N ASN A 6 -11.60 -0.95 -6.95
CA ASN A 6 -10.35 -0.30 -6.56
C ASN A 6 -10.57 0.88 -5.60
N ALA A 7 -11.62 1.69 -5.81
CA ALA A 7 -11.97 2.79 -4.92
C ALA A 7 -12.39 2.31 -3.52
N VAL A 8 -13.20 1.24 -3.44
CA VAL A 8 -13.59 0.62 -2.17
C VAL A 8 -12.38 0.05 -1.44
N ALA A 9 -11.47 -0.62 -2.15
CA ALA A 9 -10.22 -1.12 -1.58
C ALA A 9 -9.37 0.03 -0.99
N CYS A 10 -9.25 1.14 -1.72
CA CYS A 10 -8.54 2.33 -1.25
C CYS A 10 -9.17 2.89 0.04
N LEU A 11 -10.50 3.01 0.08
CA LEU A 11 -11.22 3.47 1.27
C LEU A 11 -11.00 2.53 2.47
N LEU A 12 -11.01 1.21 2.25
CA LEU A 12 -10.69 0.24 3.29
C LEU A 12 -9.27 0.44 3.83
N CYS A 13 -8.28 0.63 2.97
CA CYS A 13 -6.89 0.91 3.39
C CYS A 13 -6.79 2.18 4.25
N LEU A 14 -7.51 3.25 3.89
CA LEU A 14 -7.57 4.48 4.69
C LEU A 14 -8.21 4.24 6.06
N ILE A 15 -9.29 3.47 6.12
CA ILE A 15 -9.98 3.10 7.36
C ILE A 15 -9.02 2.29 8.25
N PHE A 16 -8.34 1.29 7.70
CA PHE A 16 -7.36 0.47 8.41
C PHE A 16 -6.22 1.30 8.99
N ALA A 17 -5.67 2.23 8.20
CA ALA A 17 -4.65 3.15 8.68
C ALA A 17 -5.15 4.01 9.85
N ALA A 18 -6.39 4.52 9.76
CA ALA A 18 -7.00 5.30 10.82
C ALA A 18 -7.24 4.50 12.11
N PHE A 19 -7.59 3.21 12.00
CA PHE A 19 -7.69 2.31 13.14
C PHE A 19 -6.34 2.06 13.82
N LEU A 20 -5.29 1.82 13.04
CA LEU A 20 -3.95 1.60 13.56
C LEU A 20 -3.44 2.80 14.37
N TRP A 21 -3.81 4.04 14.03
CA TRP A 21 -3.43 5.23 14.81
C TRP A 21 -4.01 5.27 16.23
N LYS A 22 -5.19 4.68 16.45
CA LYS A 22 -5.88 4.74 17.74
C LYS A 22 -5.43 3.66 18.71
N ILE A 23 -4.73 2.64 18.21
CA ILE A 23 -4.48 1.41 18.97
C ILE A 23 -3.10 1.47 19.61
N LYS A 24 -3.05 1.09 20.90
CA LYS A 24 -1.82 0.99 21.68
C LYS A 24 -1.68 -0.44 22.21
N GLY A 25 -0.42 -0.89 22.32
CA GLY A 25 -0.08 -2.21 22.82
C GLY A 25 0.18 -3.23 21.71
N MET A 26 1.29 -3.96 21.83
CA MET A 26 1.80 -4.85 20.79
C MET A 26 0.80 -5.93 20.40
N PHE A 27 0.16 -6.60 21.37
CA PHE A 27 -0.83 -7.65 21.10
C PHE A 27 -2.04 -7.15 20.29
N ARG A 28 -2.56 -5.96 20.62
CA ARG A 28 -3.68 -5.36 19.89
C ARG A 28 -3.29 -4.97 18.47
N ILE A 29 -2.08 -4.44 18.29
CA ILE A 29 -1.53 -4.14 16.96
C ILE A 29 -1.43 -5.42 16.15
N THR A 30 -0.88 -6.50 16.69
CA THR A 30 -0.77 -7.79 16.00
C THR A 30 -2.14 -8.32 15.56
N LEU A 31 -3.14 -8.27 16.44
CA LEU A 31 -4.50 -8.67 16.09
C LEU A 31 -5.08 -7.82 14.96
N VAL A 32 -4.91 -6.50 15.01
CA VAL A 32 -5.42 -5.59 13.98
C VAL A 32 -4.72 -5.85 12.64
N MET A 33 -3.40 -6.07 12.66
CA MET A 33 -2.65 -6.43 11.46
C MET A 33 -3.15 -7.75 10.87
N PHE A 34 -3.44 -8.75 11.71
CA PHE A 34 -4.05 -10.00 11.27
C PHE A 34 -5.41 -9.75 10.61
N PHE A 35 -6.27 -8.92 11.21
CA PHE A 35 -7.55 -8.54 10.60
C PHE A 35 -7.38 -7.80 9.27
N ILE A 36 -6.44 -6.85 9.17
CA ILE A 36 -6.15 -6.12 7.93
C ILE A 36 -5.78 -7.09 6.81
N VAL A 37 -4.87 -8.03 7.08
CA VAL A 37 -4.45 -9.04 6.11
C VAL A 37 -5.63 -9.94 5.73
N MET A 38 -6.36 -10.46 6.71
CA MET A 38 -7.52 -11.32 6.47
C MET A 38 -8.60 -10.62 5.65
N THR A 39 -8.96 -9.38 5.99
CA THR A 39 -9.95 -8.60 5.25
C THR A 39 -9.47 -8.28 3.84
N SER A 40 -8.17 -8.00 3.65
CA SER A 40 -7.61 -7.76 2.31
C SER A 40 -7.68 -9.02 1.44
N CYS A 41 -7.37 -10.19 2.00
CA CYS A 41 -7.50 -11.48 1.30
C CYS A 41 -8.96 -11.80 0.96
N LEU A 42 -9.87 -11.67 1.93
CA LEU A 42 -11.31 -11.89 1.70
C LEU A 42 -11.85 -10.92 0.66
N TYR A 43 -11.50 -9.64 0.75
CA TYR A 43 -11.92 -8.64 -0.22
C TYR A 43 -11.46 -9.01 -1.64
N THR A 44 -10.20 -9.42 -1.79
CA THR A 44 -9.66 -9.84 -3.09
C THR A 44 -10.39 -11.09 -3.61
N ALA A 45 -10.71 -12.04 -2.75
CA ALA A 45 -11.44 -13.26 -3.13
C ALA A 45 -12.88 -12.99 -3.58
N PHE A 46 -13.57 -12.01 -3.00
CA PHE A 46 -14.95 -11.67 -3.34
C PHE A 46 -15.06 -10.65 -4.48
N ALA A 47 -14.17 -9.67 -4.55
CA ALA A 47 -14.24 -8.56 -5.50
C ALA A 47 -13.35 -8.78 -6.75
N GLY A 48 -12.42 -9.73 -6.70
CA GLY A 48 -11.52 -10.07 -7.78
C GLY A 48 -11.85 -11.42 -8.42
N ASN A 49 -11.25 -11.67 -9.59
CA ASN A 49 -11.19 -13.01 -10.19
C ASN A 49 -9.79 -13.58 -9.94
N LEU A 50 -9.68 -14.52 -9.00
CA LEU A 50 -8.40 -15.15 -8.63
C LEU A 50 -7.76 -15.96 -9.77
N ALA A 51 -8.48 -16.23 -10.86
CA ALA A 51 -7.89 -16.81 -12.06
C ALA A 51 -6.98 -15.82 -12.82
N ILE A 52 -7.01 -14.53 -12.48
CA ILE A 52 -6.16 -13.51 -13.09
C ILE A 52 -4.88 -13.35 -12.26
N PRO A 53 -3.68 -13.61 -12.82
CA PRO A 53 -2.40 -13.56 -12.09
C PRO A 53 -2.12 -12.20 -11.44
N THR A 54 -2.63 -11.11 -12.03
CA THR A 54 -2.46 -9.74 -11.51
C THR A 54 -3.10 -9.51 -10.15
N LEU A 55 -4.06 -10.35 -9.73
CA LEU A 55 -4.79 -10.21 -8.48
C LEU A 55 -4.17 -10.97 -7.30
N GLU A 56 -3.21 -11.87 -7.53
CA GLU A 56 -2.54 -12.63 -6.47
C GLU A 56 -1.83 -11.71 -5.47
N ASN A 57 -1.22 -10.63 -5.97
CA ASN A 57 -0.46 -9.68 -5.16
C ASN A 57 -1.33 -8.55 -4.58
N TYR A 58 -2.60 -8.47 -4.98
CA TYR A 58 -3.53 -7.42 -4.59
C TYR A 58 -3.68 -7.25 -3.06
N PRO A 59 -3.85 -8.30 -2.24
CA PRO A 59 -3.97 -8.12 -0.79
C PRO A 59 -2.69 -7.54 -0.17
N PHE A 60 -1.52 -7.91 -0.67
CA PHE A 60 -0.25 -7.36 -0.21
C PHE A 60 -0.09 -5.90 -0.61
N ARG A 61 -0.56 -5.51 -1.80
CA ARG A 61 -0.63 -4.11 -2.22
C ARG A 61 -1.54 -3.29 -1.30
N MET A 62 -2.70 -3.83 -0.90
CA MET A 62 -3.60 -3.17 0.07
C MET A 62 -2.92 -2.93 1.43
N VAL A 63 -2.16 -3.92 1.92
CA VAL A 63 -1.40 -3.81 3.17
C VAL A 63 -0.31 -2.74 3.04
N ALA A 64 0.42 -2.72 1.91
CA ALA A 64 1.47 -1.75 1.66
C ALA A 64 0.93 -0.30 1.61
N LEU A 65 -0.19 -0.08 0.92
CA LEU A 65 -0.89 1.21 0.92
C LEU A 65 -1.33 1.61 2.33
N THR A 66 -1.91 0.67 3.09
CA THR A 66 -2.32 0.90 4.48
C THR A 66 -1.15 1.35 5.35
N PHE A 67 0.03 0.74 5.19
CA PHE A 67 1.23 1.14 5.94
C PHE A 67 1.75 2.50 5.52
N CYS A 68 1.77 2.81 4.22
CA CYS A 68 2.17 4.12 3.74
C CYS A 68 1.30 5.21 4.36
N VAL A 69 -0.03 5.06 4.29
CA VAL A 69 -0.97 5.99 4.91
C VAL A 69 -0.78 6.03 6.43
N PHE A 70 -0.67 4.88 7.10
CA PHE A 70 -0.45 4.82 8.55
C PHE A 70 0.81 5.58 9.00
N THR A 71 1.88 5.56 8.22
CA THR A 71 3.13 6.26 8.59
C THR A 71 2.96 7.77 8.71
N THR A 72 1.99 8.37 8.02
CA THR A 72 1.71 9.82 8.08
C THR A 72 1.23 10.27 9.46
N GLY A 73 0.55 9.40 10.21
CA GLY A 73 0.07 9.72 11.56
C GLY A 73 1.07 9.47 12.69
N LEU A 74 2.24 8.90 12.41
CA LEU A 74 3.28 8.65 13.42
C LEU A 74 3.93 9.96 13.87
N ARG A 75 4.08 10.20 15.17
CA ARG A 75 4.74 11.43 15.69
C ARG A 75 6.26 11.34 15.66
N ASP A 76 6.81 10.18 16.03
CA ASP A 76 8.24 9.93 16.13
C ASP A 76 8.72 9.00 15.02
N ASN A 77 9.99 9.14 14.60
CA ASN A 77 10.64 8.31 13.58
C ASN A 77 9.88 8.19 12.24
N ARG A 78 8.96 9.12 11.96
CA ARG A 78 8.06 9.16 10.79
C ARG A 78 8.79 8.85 9.49
N ARG A 79 9.90 9.55 9.22
CA ARG A 79 10.68 9.38 7.98
C ARG A 79 11.20 7.95 7.81
N ARG A 80 11.73 7.33 8.87
CA ARG A 80 12.27 5.97 8.81
C ARG A 80 11.18 4.96 8.47
N PHE A 81 10.04 5.07 9.14
CA PHE A 81 8.90 4.17 8.89
C PHE A 81 8.24 4.42 7.54
N MET A 82 8.16 5.67 7.09
CA MET A 82 7.63 6.02 5.77
C MET A 82 8.50 5.44 4.65
N VAL A 83 9.83 5.58 4.74
CA VAL A 83 10.75 4.94 3.78
C VAL A 83 10.59 3.42 3.83
N LEU A 84 10.52 2.82 5.01
CA LEU A 84 10.33 1.37 5.16
C LEU A 84 9.01 0.87 4.53
N ALA A 85 7.91 1.60 4.72
CA ALA A 85 6.61 1.26 4.13
C ALA A 85 6.62 1.38 2.60
N GLN A 86 7.28 2.39 2.06
CA GLN A 86 7.43 2.55 0.61
C GLN A 86 8.35 1.50 0.00
N THR A 87 9.47 1.19 0.65
CA THR A 87 10.36 0.10 0.24
C THR A 87 9.61 -1.25 0.29
N PHE A 88 8.77 -1.45 1.30
CA PHE A 88 7.89 -2.63 1.38
C PHE A 88 6.91 -2.67 0.20
N TRP A 89 6.28 -1.55 -0.15
CA TRP A 89 5.42 -1.50 -1.35
C TRP A 89 6.21 -1.82 -2.62
N LEU A 90 7.38 -1.20 -2.81
CA LEU A 90 8.25 -1.48 -3.94
C LEU A 90 8.63 -2.96 -4.02
N TRP A 91 8.90 -3.59 -2.88
CA TRP A 91 9.19 -5.02 -2.80
C TRP A 91 8.00 -5.88 -3.23
N VAL A 92 6.80 -5.55 -2.77
CA VAL A 92 5.55 -6.24 -3.18
C VAL A 92 5.33 -6.11 -4.68
N GLU A 93 5.55 -4.94 -5.26
CA GLU A 93 5.42 -4.73 -6.71
C GLU A 93 6.46 -5.50 -7.52
N LEU A 94 7.71 -5.52 -7.04
CA LEU A 94 8.79 -6.24 -7.70
C LEU A 94 8.52 -7.75 -7.71
N LEU A 95 8.10 -8.32 -6.58
CA LEU A 95 7.69 -9.73 -6.53
C LEU A 95 6.46 -9.99 -7.40
N GLY A 96 5.52 -9.05 -7.46
CA GLY A 96 4.35 -9.20 -8.30
C GLY A 96 4.66 -9.17 -9.79
N ILE A 97 5.61 -8.33 -10.21
CA ILE A 97 6.13 -8.33 -11.59
C ILE A 97 6.83 -9.63 -11.92
N ILE A 98 7.61 -10.20 -10.99
CA ILE A 98 8.27 -11.50 -11.19
C ILE A 98 7.22 -12.60 -11.38
N SER A 99 6.16 -12.62 -10.56
CA SER A 99 5.05 -13.58 -10.73
C SER A 99 4.37 -13.42 -12.10
N LEU A 100 4.09 -12.17 -12.52
CA LEU A 100 3.48 -11.89 -13.83
C LEU A 100 4.36 -12.32 -14.99
N TYR A 101 5.67 -12.09 -14.89
CA TYR A 101 6.63 -12.51 -15.90
C TYR A 101 6.66 -14.04 -16.05
N GLN A 102 6.54 -14.78 -14.94
CA GLN A 102 6.42 -16.25 -14.98
C GLN A 102 5.10 -16.72 -15.59
N ALA A 103 4.02 -15.95 -15.42
CA ALA A 103 2.72 -16.22 -16.04
C ALA A 103 2.66 -15.81 -17.53
N GLY A 104 3.71 -15.19 -18.08
CA GLY A 104 3.76 -14.71 -19.46
C GLY A 104 3.00 -13.41 -19.73
N GLU A 105 2.67 -12.66 -18.68
CA GLU A 105 1.92 -11.40 -18.75
C GLU A 105 2.86 -10.18 -18.82
N GLU A 106 2.38 -9.08 -19.42
CA GLU A 106 3.14 -7.83 -19.46
C GLU A 106 3.29 -7.20 -18.07
N ALA A 107 4.54 -6.83 -17.74
CA ALA A 107 4.86 -6.24 -16.45
C ALA A 107 4.56 -4.73 -16.43
N PRO A 108 3.79 -4.22 -15.43
CA PRO A 108 3.47 -2.80 -15.32
C PRO A 108 4.64 -1.99 -14.74
N TRP A 109 5.71 -1.81 -15.51
CA TRP A 109 6.95 -1.12 -15.11
C TRP A 109 6.73 0.34 -14.67
N ILE A 110 5.72 1.02 -15.23
CA ILE A 110 5.40 2.42 -14.91
C ILE A 110 4.99 2.55 -13.43
N ARG A 111 4.23 1.59 -12.90
CA ARG A 111 3.83 1.58 -11.49
C ARG A 111 5.04 1.41 -10.57
N LEU A 112 5.95 0.52 -10.94
CA LEU A 112 7.19 0.29 -10.20
C LEU A 112 8.07 1.55 -10.17
N ALA A 113 8.22 2.22 -11.32
CA ALA A 113 8.97 3.46 -11.44
C ALA A 113 8.38 4.58 -10.57
N ALA A 114 7.05 4.74 -10.60
CA ALA A 114 6.36 5.74 -9.79
C ALA A 114 6.57 5.51 -8.28
N ILE A 115 6.49 4.26 -7.80
CA ILE A 115 6.74 3.93 -6.39
C ILE A 115 8.21 4.13 -6.02
N ALA A 116 9.14 3.78 -6.92
CA ALA A 116 10.58 3.99 -6.71
C ALA A 116 10.94 5.48 -6.59
N GLU A 117 10.34 6.32 -7.44
CA GLU A 117 10.57 7.76 -7.41
C GLU A 117 10.15 8.39 -6.07
N ILE A 118 9.00 7.97 -5.52
CA ILE A 118 8.54 8.48 -4.22
C ILE A 118 9.42 7.96 -3.10
N ALA A 119 9.82 6.70 -3.14
CA ALA A 119 10.69 6.11 -2.12
C ALA A 119 12.02 6.86 -2.04
N LEU A 120 12.60 7.16 -3.19
CA LEU A 120 13.82 7.96 -3.30
C LEU A 120 13.57 9.43 -2.89
N GLY A 121 12.50 10.06 -3.37
CA GLY A 121 12.12 11.43 -3.03
C GLY A 121 11.96 11.64 -1.52
N CYS A 122 11.28 10.71 -0.83
CA CYS A 122 11.14 10.72 0.62
C CYS A 122 12.46 10.50 1.37
N CYS A 123 13.43 9.83 0.77
CA CYS A 123 14.78 9.70 1.35
C CYS A 123 15.53 11.04 1.36
N PHE A 124 15.29 11.93 0.39
CA PHE A 124 15.99 13.22 0.30
C PHE A 124 15.28 14.38 1.00
N MET A 125 14.02 14.21 1.42
CA MET A 125 13.30 15.25 2.16
C MET A 125 13.87 15.44 3.58
N ALA A 126 14.43 16.62 3.83
CA ALA A 126 15.01 17.00 5.12
C ALA A 126 13.96 17.22 6.22
N ARG A 127 12.77 17.73 5.86
CA ARG A 127 11.59 17.84 6.73
C ARG A 127 10.33 17.51 5.96
N ILE A 128 9.44 16.74 6.57
CA ILE A 128 8.11 16.45 6.04
C ILE A 128 7.17 17.49 6.65
N SER A 129 6.68 18.41 5.82
CA SER A 129 5.62 19.36 6.21
C SER A 129 4.25 18.71 6.07
N ARG A 130 3.23 19.30 6.71
CA ARG A 130 1.85 18.81 6.64
C ARG A 130 1.28 18.83 5.21
N GLU A 131 1.74 19.77 4.39
CA GLU A 131 1.37 19.88 2.97
C GLU A 131 1.98 18.73 2.15
N ILE A 132 3.25 18.37 2.43
CA ILE A 132 3.92 17.23 1.80
C ILE A 132 3.23 15.92 2.19
N GLU A 133 2.77 15.77 3.44
CA GLU A 133 1.98 14.61 3.88
C GLU A 133 0.69 14.44 3.09
N PHE A 134 -0.06 15.52 2.93
CA PHE A 134 -1.27 15.50 2.13
C PHE A 134 -0.96 15.14 0.67
N GLY A 135 0.08 15.76 0.09
CA GLY A 135 0.56 15.45 -1.25
C GLY A 135 0.94 13.97 -1.43
N LEU A 136 1.64 13.38 -0.46
CA LEU A 136 2.02 11.96 -0.49
C LEU A 136 0.81 11.03 -0.42
N ILE A 137 -0.17 11.32 0.43
CA ILE A 137 -1.41 10.52 0.51
C ILE A 137 -2.16 10.58 -0.82
N VAL A 138 -2.32 11.78 -1.39
CA VAL A 138 -2.95 11.96 -2.71
C VAL A 138 -2.22 11.19 -3.79
N LEU A 139 -0.88 11.23 -3.78
CA LEU A 139 -0.06 10.57 -4.78
C LEU A 139 -0.09 9.03 -4.65
N TRP A 140 -0.09 8.48 -3.44
CA TRP A 140 -0.31 7.04 -3.22
C TRP A 140 -1.70 6.59 -3.67
N MET A 141 -2.74 7.39 -3.39
CA MET A 141 -4.09 7.11 -3.89
C MET A 141 -4.16 7.18 -5.42
N ALA A 142 -3.47 8.14 -6.04
CA ALA A 142 -3.40 8.23 -7.50
C ALA A 142 -2.75 6.98 -8.08
N ILE A 143 -1.60 6.54 -7.54
CA ILE A 143 -0.93 5.32 -7.98
C ILE A 143 -1.83 4.10 -7.81
N TRP A 144 -2.56 4.02 -6.71
CA TRP A 144 -3.53 2.94 -6.48
C TRP A 144 -4.69 2.94 -7.48
N MET A 145 -5.23 4.12 -7.80
CA MET A 145 -6.40 4.24 -8.68
C MET A 145 -6.07 4.04 -10.16
N PHE A 146 -4.88 4.48 -10.59
CA PHE A 146 -4.45 4.41 -11.99
C PHE A 146 -3.76 3.10 -12.36
N PHE A 147 -3.28 2.29 -11.40
CA PHE A 147 -2.50 1.07 -11.65
C PHE A 147 -2.84 -0.09 -10.71
#